data_AF-A0A327Y5J7-F1
#
_entry.id   AF-A0A327Y5J7-F1
#
_cell.length_a   1.000
_cell.length_b   1.000
_cell.length_c   1.000
_cell.angle_alpha   90.00
_cell.angle_beta   90.00
_cell.angle_gamma   90.00
#
_symmetry.space_group_name_H-M   'P 1'
#
loop_
_entity.id
_entity.type
_entity.pdbx_description
1 polymer ?
#
loop_
_entity_poly.entity_id
_entity_poly.type
_entity_poly.pdbx_seq_one_letter_code
_entity_poly.pdbx_strand_id
1 'polypeptide(L)'
;MSQMEVQIKIGGRSFDVACQQGEEQYLLTAARMLDNEADVLVSQIGRMPEGRMLLMAGLMLADKTAGLEDRLRAADDRIGELTDELGELRAKSGSGSVAAGATAPEPERVEVEVPVEVPVEVPVEVRVEVPVLPEGLAEALAEMAARAEQLADTVEEKAAS
;
A
#
# COMPACT_ATOMS: atom_id res chain seq x y z
N MET A 1 8.32 -8.98 -36.11
CA MET A 1 7.75 -8.82 -34.76
C MET A 1 7.25 -7.39 -34.68
N SER A 2 5.96 -7.18 -34.46
CA SER A 2 5.37 -5.84 -34.43
C SER A 2 5.79 -5.14 -33.14
N GLN A 3 6.69 -4.16 -33.25
CA GLN A 3 7.04 -3.25 -32.17
C GLN A 3 6.14 -2.02 -32.24
N MET A 4 5.68 -1.54 -31.09
CA MET A 4 4.92 -0.29 -30.95
C MET A 4 5.70 0.67 -30.07
N GLU A 5 5.70 1.96 -30.42
CA GLU A 5 6.26 3.01 -29.57
C GLU A 5 5.19 3.54 -28.63
N VAL A 6 5.50 3.55 -27.33
CA VAL A 6 4.64 4.08 -26.28
C VAL A 6 5.38 5.21 -25.60
N GLN A 7 4.71 6.35 -25.46
CA GLN A 7 5.25 7.50 -24.76
C GLN A 7 4.94 7.40 -23.26
N ILE A 8 5.98 7.42 -22.43
CA ILE A 8 5.90 7.43 -20.97
C ILE A 8 6.42 8.75 -20.40
N LYS A 9 6.07 9.06 -19.16
CA LYS A 9 6.54 10.26 -18.44
C LYS A 9 7.23 9.86 -17.14
N ILE A 10 8.43 10.37 -16.90
CA ILE A 10 9.23 10.13 -15.69
C ILE A 10 9.86 11.46 -15.21
N GLY A 11 9.62 11.84 -13.96
CA GLY A 11 10.16 13.05 -13.33
C GLY A 11 9.84 14.32 -14.13
N GLY A 12 8.62 14.39 -14.68
CA GLY A 12 8.15 15.51 -15.51
C GLY A 12 8.69 15.55 -16.95
N ARG A 13 9.32 14.47 -17.44
CA ARG A 13 9.90 14.38 -18.79
C ARG A 13 9.31 13.23 -19.59
N SER A 14 9.12 13.43 -20.90
CA SER A 14 8.60 12.38 -21.80
C SER A 14 9.71 11.54 -22.42
N PHE A 15 9.47 10.22 -22.53
CA PHE A 15 10.35 9.25 -23.16
C PHE A 15 9.53 8.36 -24.08
N ASP A 16 10.05 8.05 -25.26
CA ASP A 16 9.43 7.10 -26.19
C ASP A 16 10.16 5.76 -26.07
N VAL A 17 9.41 4.70 -25.73
CA VAL A 17 9.94 3.37 -25.50
C VAL A 17 9.24 2.38 -26.42
N ALA A 18 10.02 1.55 -27.10
CA ALA A 18 9.48 0.47 -27.92
C ALA A 18 9.08 -0.72 -27.02
N CYS A 19 7.84 -1.18 -27.12
CA CYS A 19 7.36 -2.38 -26.45
C CYS A 19 6.78 -3.39 -27.45
N GLN A 20 6.63 -4.64 -27.01
CA GLN A 20 5.93 -5.66 -27.80
C GLN A 20 4.41 -5.51 -27.64
N GLN A 21 3.68 -6.08 -28.58
CA GLN A 21 2.22 -6.09 -28.54
C GLN A 21 1.73 -6.89 -27.32
N GLY A 22 0.94 -6.24 -26.45
CA GLY A 22 0.41 -6.83 -25.22
C GLY A 22 1.22 -6.50 -23.95
N GLU A 23 2.40 -5.91 -24.07
CA GLU A 23 3.26 -5.54 -22.92
C GLU A 23 3.09 -4.09 -22.46
N GLU A 24 2.25 -3.30 -23.14
CA GLU A 24 2.06 -1.87 -22.88
C GLU A 24 1.72 -1.59 -21.41
N GLN A 25 0.83 -2.40 -20.82
CA GLN A 25 0.42 -2.21 -19.43
C GLN A 25 1.55 -2.46 -18.43
N TYR A 26 2.43 -3.44 -18.71
CA TYR A 26 3.62 -3.69 -17.88
C TYR A 26 4.59 -2.52 -17.97
N LEU A 27 4.81 -1.99 -19.18
CA LEU A 27 5.65 -0.80 -19.38
C LEU A 27 5.09 0.41 -18.62
N LEU A 28 3.79 0.68 -18.72
CA LEU A 28 3.15 1.81 -18.02
C LEU A 28 3.24 1.66 -16.49
N THR A 29 3.12 0.44 -15.98
CA THR A 29 3.25 0.16 -14.54
C THR A 29 4.69 0.35 -14.07
N ALA A 30 5.67 -0.16 -14.82
CA ALA A 30 7.09 0.04 -14.54
C ALA A 30 7.49 1.53 -14.60
N ALA A 31 6.99 2.26 -15.61
CA ALA A 31 7.21 3.68 -15.75
C ALA A 31 6.68 4.45 -14.53
N ARG A 32 5.48 4.11 -14.04
CA ARG A 32 4.89 4.73 -12.84
C ARG A 32 5.72 4.46 -11.58
N MET A 33 6.23 3.23 -11.41
CA MET A 33 7.09 2.91 -10.27
C MET A 33 8.37 3.74 -10.29
N LEU A 34 9.00 3.92 -11.46
CA LEU A 34 10.20 4.73 -11.60
C LEU A 34 9.90 6.24 -11.45
N ASP A 35 8.76 6.72 -11.96
CA ASP A 35 8.29 8.10 -11.85
C ASP A 35 8.08 8.52 -10.39
N ASN A 36 7.48 7.64 -9.57
CA ASN A 36 7.32 7.89 -8.14
C ASN A 36 8.66 8.18 -7.44
N GLU A 37 9.69 7.37 -7.72
CA GLU A 37 11.00 7.58 -7.08
C GLU A 37 11.74 8.78 -7.67
N ALA A 38 11.54 9.08 -8.97
CA ALA A 38 12.03 10.30 -9.60
C ALA A 38 11.39 11.56 -8.99
N ASP A 39 10.09 11.56 -8.71
CA ASP A 39 9.36 12.68 -8.11
C ASP A 39 9.82 12.97 -6.67
N VAL A 40 10.15 11.95 -5.90
CA VAL A 40 10.77 12.11 -4.57
C VAL A 40 12.10 12.86 -4.70
N LEU A 41 12.94 12.49 -5.67
CA LEU A 41 14.22 13.15 -5.90
C LEU A 41 14.06 14.61 -6.37
N VAL A 42 13.12 14.86 -7.28
CA VAL A 42 12.83 16.20 -7.80
C VAL A 42 12.28 17.11 -6.70
N SER A 43 11.41 16.60 -5.82
CA SER A 43 10.82 17.37 -4.72
C SER A 43 11.82 17.69 -3.61
N GLN A 44 12.75 16.78 -3.28
CA GLN A 44 13.70 16.97 -2.19
C GLN A 44 14.98 17.72 -2.58
N ILE A 45 15.55 17.43 -3.75
CA ILE A 45 16.88 17.91 -4.15
C ILE A 45 16.77 19.05 -5.19
N GLY A 46 15.60 19.19 -5.84
CA GLY A 46 15.35 20.22 -6.84
C GLY A 46 15.83 19.81 -8.23
N ARG A 47 16.34 20.78 -9.02
CA ARG A 47 16.71 20.53 -10.43
C ARG A 47 17.99 19.71 -10.53
N MET A 48 17.90 18.54 -11.16
CA MET A 48 19.03 17.66 -11.45
C MET A 48 19.10 17.25 -12.92
N PRO A 49 20.30 16.93 -13.46
CA PRO A 49 20.42 16.33 -14.79
C PRO A 49 19.71 14.98 -14.87
N GLU A 50 19.10 14.73 -16.02
CA GLU A 50 18.31 13.53 -16.33
C GLU A 50 18.96 12.21 -15.91
N GLY A 51 20.16 11.95 -16.43
CA GLY A 51 20.82 10.67 -16.22
C GLY A 51 21.16 10.42 -14.76
N ARG A 52 21.38 11.50 -13.98
CA ARG A 52 21.59 11.39 -12.53
C ARG A 52 20.28 11.07 -11.81
N MET A 53 19.18 11.73 -12.18
CA MET A 53 17.86 11.48 -11.61
C MET A 53 17.41 10.04 -11.88
N LEU A 54 17.49 9.58 -13.13
CA LEU A 54 17.12 8.22 -13.52
C LEU A 54 17.99 7.16 -12.83
N LEU A 55 19.31 7.39 -12.73
CA LEU A 55 20.21 6.49 -12.00
C LEU A 55 19.82 6.37 -10.52
N MET A 56 19.56 7.49 -9.86
CA MET A 56 19.19 7.49 -8.44
C MET A 56 17.81 6.85 -8.23
N ALA A 57 16.82 7.17 -9.07
CA ALA A 57 15.50 6.56 -9.02
C ALA A 57 15.58 5.02 -9.22
N GLY A 58 16.39 4.57 -10.18
CA GLY A 58 16.62 3.13 -10.41
C GLY A 58 17.30 2.44 -9.23
N LEU A 59 18.29 3.07 -8.60
CA LEU A 59 18.96 2.52 -7.41
C LEU A 59 18.01 2.43 -6.21
N MET A 60 17.17 3.45 -5.99
CA MET A 60 16.16 3.45 -4.92
C MET A 60 15.13 2.35 -5.12
N LEU A 61 14.66 2.16 -6.36
CA LEU A 61 13.71 1.10 -6.68
C LEU A 61 14.34 -0.30 -6.46
N ALA A 62 15.61 -0.48 -6.84
CA ALA A 62 16.33 -1.73 -6.61
C ALA A 62 16.50 -2.05 -5.11
N ASP A 63 16.86 -1.05 -4.29
CA ASP A 63 16.98 -1.21 -2.84
C ASP A 63 15.64 -1.60 -2.19
N LYS A 64 14.54 -0.95 -2.62
CA LYS A 64 13.19 -1.26 -2.16
C LYS A 64 12.78 -2.70 -2.52
N THR A 65 13.07 -3.14 -3.75
CA THR A 65 12.80 -4.50 -4.20
C THR A 65 13.58 -5.52 -3.37
N ALA A 66 14.88 -5.29 -3.13
CA ALA A 66 15.67 -6.16 -2.26
C ALA A 66 15.08 -6.24 -0.84
N GLY A 67 14.66 -5.11 -0.27
CA GLY A 67 14.01 -5.07 1.04
C GLY A 67 12.62 -5.73 1.09
N LEU A 68 11.92 -5.86 -0.04
CA LEU A 68 10.68 -6.63 -0.14
C LEU A 68 10.96 -8.13 -0.29
N GLU A 69 11.94 -8.51 -1.10
CA GLU A 69 12.38 -9.90 -1.26
C GLU A 69 12.84 -10.50 0.07
N ASP A 70 13.60 -9.76 0.88
CA ASP A 70 14.05 -10.22 2.20
C ASP A 70 12.87 -10.41 3.17
N ARG A 71 11.87 -9.51 3.13
CA ARG A 71 10.64 -9.65 3.92
C ARG A 71 9.80 -10.84 3.48
N LEU A 72 9.73 -11.09 2.17
CA LEU A 72 9.03 -12.25 1.62
C LEU A 72 9.68 -13.55 2.08
N ARG A 73 11.01 -13.66 1.97
CA ARG A 73 11.76 -14.82 2.50
C ARG A 73 11.49 -15.05 3.98
N ALA A 74 11.55 -14.00 4.80
CA ALA A 74 11.26 -14.12 6.22
C ALA A 74 9.81 -14.51 6.52
N ALA A 75 8.86 -14.14 5.67
CA ALA A 75 7.47 -14.55 5.78
C ALA A 75 7.29 -16.03 5.39
N ASP A 76 7.94 -16.48 4.31
CA ASP A 76 7.92 -17.88 3.87
C ASP A 76 8.52 -18.81 4.92
N ASP A 77 9.65 -18.42 5.54
CA ASP A 77 10.27 -19.17 6.64
C ASP A 77 9.30 -19.34 7.82
N ARG A 78 8.59 -18.26 8.21
CA ARG A 78 7.57 -18.31 9.27
C ARG A 78 6.38 -19.19 8.90
N ILE A 79 5.95 -19.16 7.64
CA ILE A 79 4.87 -20.04 7.15
C ILE A 79 5.32 -21.50 7.26
N GLY A 80 6.58 -21.81 6.94
CA GLY A 80 7.18 -23.13 7.14
C GLY A 80 7.14 -23.57 8.60
N GLU A 81 7.67 -22.75 9.51
CA GLU A 81 7.68 -23.03 10.96
C GLU A 81 6.26 -23.27 11.52
N LEU A 82 5.31 -22.39 11.17
CA LEU A 82 3.91 -22.52 11.59
C LEU A 82 3.24 -23.78 11.01
N THR A 83 3.58 -24.15 9.78
CA THR A 83 3.05 -25.35 9.13
C THR A 83 3.57 -26.60 9.83
N ASP A 84 4.85 -26.63 10.21
CA ASP A 84 5.45 -27.72 10.98
C ASP A 84 4.82 -27.84 12.37
N GLU A 85 4.65 -26.71 13.08
CA GLU A 85 3.99 -26.69 14.39
C GLU A 85 2.53 -27.18 14.32
N LEU A 86 1.78 -26.76 13.29
CA LEU A 86 0.42 -27.27 13.06
C LEU A 86 0.42 -28.77 12.75
N GLY A 87 1.41 -29.27 12.02
CA GLY A 87 1.60 -30.70 11.77
C GLY A 87 1.79 -31.48 13.08
N GLU A 88 2.67 -30.99 13.95
CA GLU A 88 2.90 -31.59 15.27
C GLU A 88 1.68 -31.52 16.18
N LEU A 89 1.02 -30.36 16.26
CA LEU A 89 -0.16 -30.17 17.11
C LEU A 89 -1.35 -31.00 16.62
N ARG A 90 -1.52 -31.16 15.31
CA ARG A 90 -2.52 -32.08 14.73
C ARG A 90 -2.19 -33.54 15.04
N ALA A 91 -0.92 -33.93 14.96
CA ALA A 91 -0.48 -35.27 15.34
C ALA A 91 -0.72 -35.55 16.83
N LYS A 92 -0.49 -34.55 17.69
CA LYS A 92 -0.71 -34.62 19.15
C LYS A 92 -2.21 -34.55 19.53
N SER A 93 -3.04 -33.82 18.78
CA SER A 93 -4.45 -33.57 19.11
C SER A 93 -5.43 -34.67 18.69
N GLY A 94 -4.98 -35.76 18.04
CA GLY A 94 -5.72 -37.02 17.92
C GLY A 94 -7.25 -36.93 17.92
N SER A 95 -7.84 -36.15 17.01
CA SER A 95 -9.30 -36.02 16.88
C SER A 95 -9.68 -35.68 15.45
N GLY A 96 -10.31 -36.64 14.77
CA GLY A 96 -11.14 -36.40 13.59
C GLY A 96 -10.39 -36.38 12.26
N SER A 97 -10.25 -37.56 11.68
CA SER A 97 -9.98 -37.84 10.26
C SER A 97 -10.58 -36.82 9.28
N VAL A 98 -9.73 -36.30 8.39
CA VAL A 98 -9.86 -36.55 6.94
C VAL A 98 -8.47 -36.78 6.38
N ALA A 99 -8.32 -37.90 5.69
CA ALA A 99 -7.11 -38.31 5.02
C ALA A 99 -6.73 -37.33 3.90
N ALA A 100 -5.46 -36.95 3.86
CA ALA A 100 -4.75 -36.71 2.61
C ALA A 100 -3.31 -37.22 2.80
N GLY A 101 -2.95 -38.16 1.94
CA GLY A 101 -1.74 -38.96 2.01
C GLY A 101 -0.46 -38.12 2.07
N ALA A 102 0.49 -38.67 2.81
CA ALA A 102 1.88 -38.30 2.75
C ALA A 102 2.39 -38.44 1.30
N THR A 103 3.04 -37.39 0.81
CA THR A 103 4.46 -37.45 0.46
C THR A 103 4.93 -36.00 0.50
N ALA A 104 5.74 -35.64 1.49
CA ALA A 104 6.63 -34.49 1.32
C ALA A 104 7.71 -34.95 0.33
N PRO A 105 7.76 -34.43 -0.92
CA PRO A 105 8.98 -34.57 -1.69
C PRO A 105 10.07 -33.80 -0.92
N GLU A 106 11.27 -34.38 -0.85
CA GLU A 106 12.47 -33.61 -0.53
C GLU A 106 12.46 -32.34 -1.39
N PRO A 107 12.84 -31.14 -0.88
CA PRO A 107 12.79 -29.93 -1.66
C PRO A 107 13.85 -30.01 -2.76
N GLU A 108 13.51 -30.67 -3.87
CA GLU A 108 14.04 -30.35 -5.17
C GLU A 108 13.69 -28.87 -5.36
N ARG A 109 14.70 -28.03 -5.54
CA ARG A 109 14.52 -26.59 -5.77
C ARG A 109 13.77 -26.46 -7.08
N VAL A 110 12.45 -26.51 -7.00
CA VAL A 110 11.59 -26.15 -8.11
C VAL A 110 11.80 -24.65 -8.25
N GLU A 111 12.55 -24.27 -9.28
CA GLU A 111 12.43 -22.94 -9.87
C GLU A 111 11.01 -22.86 -10.41
N VAL A 112 10.06 -22.62 -9.51
CA VAL A 112 8.74 -22.21 -9.89
C VAL A 112 8.98 -20.81 -10.43
N GLU A 113 8.96 -20.69 -11.75
CA GLU A 113 8.58 -19.43 -12.37
C GLU A 113 7.16 -19.15 -11.88
N VAL A 114 7.06 -18.60 -10.67
CA VAL A 114 5.81 -18.04 -10.17
C VAL A 114 5.60 -16.88 -11.12
N PRO A 115 4.58 -16.90 -12.00
CA PRO A 115 4.15 -15.66 -12.60
C PRO A 115 3.79 -14.79 -11.42
N VAL A 116 4.69 -13.85 -11.09
CA VAL A 116 4.42 -12.85 -10.07
C VAL A 116 3.31 -12.02 -10.69
N GLU A 117 2.07 -12.46 -10.47
CA GLU A 117 0.92 -11.59 -10.51
C GLU A 117 1.16 -10.62 -9.36
N VAL A 118 1.98 -9.60 -9.65
CA VAL A 118 2.13 -8.45 -8.78
C VAL A 118 0.68 -8.01 -8.56
N PRO A 119 0.14 -8.15 -7.33
CA PRO A 119 -1.19 -7.63 -7.08
C PRO A 119 -1.07 -6.15 -7.41
N VAL A 120 -1.70 -5.75 -8.51
CA VAL A 120 -1.78 -4.35 -8.87
C VAL A 120 -2.49 -3.73 -7.68
N GLU A 121 -1.73 -3.05 -6.82
CA GLU A 121 -2.28 -2.11 -5.87
C GLU A 121 -2.87 -1.01 -6.75
N VAL A 122 -4.09 -1.27 -7.24
CA VAL A 122 -4.94 -0.23 -7.75
C VAL A 122 -5.05 0.73 -6.57
N PRO A 123 -4.58 1.98 -6.69
CA PRO A 123 -4.77 2.93 -5.61
C PRO A 123 -6.27 3.01 -5.40
N VAL A 124 -6.75 2.37 -4.34
CA VAL A 124 -8.14 2.46 -3.94
C VAL A 124 -8.28 3.92 -3.58
N GLU A 125 -9.04 4.67 -4.36
CA GLU A 125 -9.46 6.01 -3.96
C GLU A 125 -10.28 5.84 -2.68
N VAL A 126 -9.60 5.92 -1.54
CA VAL A 126 -10.23 5.94 -0.24
C VAL A 126 -10.92 7.30 -0.15
N ARG A 127 -12.20 7.33 -0.52
CA ARG A 127 -13.06 8.47 -0.24
C ARG A 127 -13.24 8.56 1.27
N VAL A 128 -12.40 9.38 1.89
CA VAL A 128 -12.53 9.74 3.29
C VAL A 128 -13.69 10.72 3.38
N GLU A 129 -14.86 10.24 3.83
CA GLU A 129 -15.98 11.10 4.18
C GLU A 129 -15.60 11.92 5.40
N VAL A 130 -15.16 13.15 5.17
CA VAL A 130 -14.89 14.10 6.24
C VAL A 130 -16.25 14.58 6.75
N PRO A 131 -16.61 14.34 8.03
CA PRO A 131 -17.82 14.91 8.59
C PRO A 131 -17.70 16.43 8.57
N VAL A 132 -18.46 17.07 7.68
CA VAL A 132 -18.56 18.52 7.61
C VAL A 132 -19.44 19.04 8.73
N LEU A 133 -19.01 20.10 9.40
CA LEU A 133 -19.82 20.77 10.40
C LEU A 133 -20.95 21.52 9.66
N PRO A 134 -22.23 21.25 9.97
CA PRO A 134 -23.33 21.92 9.28
C PRO A 134 -23.28 23.43 9.51
N GLU A 135 -23.62 24.18 8.47
CA GLU A 135 -23.73 25.64 8.54
C GLU A 135 -24.72 26.04 9.65
N GLY A 136 -24.33 27.00 10.47
CA GLY A 136 -25.13 27.49 11.61
C GLY A 136 -25.05 26.66 12.90
N LEU A 137 -24.34 25.52 12.94
CA LEU A 137 -24.19 24.74 14.18
C LEU A 137 -23.47 25.53 15.28
N ALA A 138 -22.47 26.34 14.92
CA ALA A 138 -21.77 27.20 15.88
C ALA A 138 -22.72 28.24 16.50
N GLU A 139 -23.64 28.80 15.71
CA GLU A 139 -24.64 29.77 16.16
C GLU A 139 -25.68 29.12 17.08
N ALA A 140 -26.13 27.91 16.74
CA ALA A 140 -27.04 27.14 17.59
C ALA A 140 -26.40 26.78 18.94
N LEU A 141 -25.12 26.36 18.95
CA LEU A 141 -24.38 26.09 20.18
C LEU A 141 -24.21 27.35 21.03
N ALA A 142 -23.94 28.51 20.41
CA ALA A 142 -23.86 29.79 21.10
C ALA A 142 -25.21 30.20 21.73
N GLU A 143 -26.32 30.00 21.03
CA GLU A 143 -27.66 30.30 21.56
C GLU A 143 -28.01 29.40 22.75
N MET A 144 -27.67 28.11 22.68
CA MET A 144 -27.86 27.20 23.82
C MET A 144 -27.01 27.60 25.02
N ALA A 145 -25.76 28.01 24.81
CA ALA A 145 -24.89 28.48 25.88
C ALA A 145 -25.47 29.72 26.58
N ALA A 146 -25.93 30.71 25.80
CA ALA A 146 -26.56 31.90 26.35
C ALA A 146 -27.84 31.59 27.15
N ARG A 147 -28.66 30.64 26.68
CA ARG A 147 -29.84 30.17 27.44
C ARG A 147 -29.46 29.43 28.73
N ALA A 148 -28.37 28.67 28.72
CA ALA A 148 -27.88 27.97 29.89
C ALA A 148 -27.37 28.95 30.97
N GLU A 149 -26.67 30.01 30.58
CA GLU A 149 -26.25 31.08 31.48
C GLU A 149 -27.44 31.78 32.13
N GLN A 150 -28.44 32.20 31.33
CA GLN A 150 -29.66 32.82 31.86
C GLN A 150 -30.40 31.91 32.84
N LEU A 151 -30.49 30.61 32.54
CA LEU A 151 -31.13 29.67 33.45
C LEU A 151 -30.34 29.52 34.76
N ALA A 152 -29.00 29.46 34.68
CA ALA A 152 -28.14 29.41 35.85
C ALA A 152 -28.36 30.62 36.76
N ASP A 153 -28.40 31.83 36.20
CA ASP A 153 -28.67 33.07 36.95
C ASP A 153 -30.03 33.00 37.67
N THR A 154 -31.08 32.53 36.98
CA THR A 154 -32.41 32.42 37.61
C THR A 154 -32.47 31.36 38.73
N VAL A 155 -31.64 30.33 38.66
CA VAL A 155 -31.54 29.30 39.71
C VAL A 155 -30.79 29.85 40.91
N GLU A 156 -29.69 30.58 40.70
CA GLU A 156 -28.95 31.24 41.77
C GLU A 156 -29.82 32.29 42.50
N GLU A 157 -30.55 33.12 41.76
CA GLU A 157 -31.47 34.11 42.36
C GLU A 157 -32.58 33.44 43.19
N LYS A 158 -33.14 32.32 42.73
CA LYS A 158 -34.15 31.55 43.49
C LYS A 158 -33.56 30.78 44.67
N ALA A 159 -32.30 30.37 44.60
CA ALA A 159 -31.60 29.71 45.71
C ALA A 159 -31.15 30.71 46.79
N ALA A 160 -30.99 31.99 46.42
CA ALA A 160 -30.65 33.09 47.32
C ALA A 160 -31.86 33.80 47.97
N SER A 161 -33.10 33.48 47.56
CA SER A 161 -34.36 33.96 48.16
C SER A 161 -34.94 32.96 49.16
#